data_AF-A0A7S1U7J4-F1
#
_entry.id   AF-A0A7S1U7J4-F1
#
_cell.length_a   1.000
_cell.length_b   1.000
_cell.length_c   1.000
_cell.angle_alpha   90.00
_cell.angle_beta   90.00
_cell.angle_gamma   90.00
#
_symmetry.space_group_name_H-M   'P 1'
#
loop_
_entity.id
_entity.type
_entity.pdbx_description
1 polymer ?
#
loop_
_entity_poly.entity_id
_entity_poly.type
_entity_poly.pdbx_seq_one_letter_code
_entity_poly.pdbx_strand_id
1 'polypeptide(L)'
;MLRLMGRRAAAMGAQSHAATVSASVTATAAGRGVGLGRMAAPAWAVAGGPLRSLAVSVDKRAAPPLHPLLEAAMYNAGGEVKEKKQRLRRAEDLLSATAHSRNLKGSPYKMNMLCHQIRGKHVLQAQVQLQFSNKQHYPPKVIHCLNKAVALAEINHGLLPPQLRVAEVIVNKAKFGKKLRYHAKGRAGVMRMKYCNISIRLEEIDWDFEIASAYDTDTRDATLRLKQATESGNALQMQAPDFRAVFAPKKRRKYLEADAAAALEEEHARVAALEAESAKPAEEVEA
;
A
#
# COMPACT_ATOMS: atom_id res chain seq x y z
N MET A 1 -44.97 30.56 8.99
CA MET A 1 -45.01 30.46 10.47
C MET A 1 -43.75 29.78 10.97
N LEU A 2 -42.95 30.53 11.71
CA LEU A 2 -41.71 30.14 12.37
C LEU A 2 -41.90 29.02 13.40
N ARG A 3 -40.88 28.17 13.58
CA ARG A 3 -40.07 27.99 14.83
C ARG A 3 -39.21 26.72 14.66
N LEU A 4 -37.88 26.79 14.57
CA LEU A 4 -36.87 27.00 15.64
C LEU A 4 -36.97 26.00 16.81
N MET A 5 -35.79 25.55 17.26
CA MET A 5 -35.46 24.68 18.42
C MET A 5 -35.07 23.24 18.03
N GLY A 6 -33.94 22.68 18.43
CA GLY A 6 -32.89 23.18 19.31
C GLY A 6 -31.76 22.16 19.44
N ARG A 7 -30.53 22.65 19.36
CA ARG A 7 -29.30 21.94 19.77
C ARG A 7 -29.39 21.63 21.27
N ARG A 8 -28.91 20.46 21.70
CA ARG A 8 -28.42 20.25 23.07
C ARG A 8 -27.07 19.55 23.04
N ALA A 9 -26.04 20.37 23.28
CA ALA A 9 -24.79 19.95 23.87
C ALA A 9 -25.01 19.80 25.39
N ALA A 10 -24.36 18.81 26.01
CA ALA A 10 -24.13 18.78 27.44
C ALA A 10 -22.74 18.19 27.66
N ALA A 11 -21.79 19.09 27.93
CA ALA A 11 -20.58 18.80 28.68
C ALA A 11 -20.93 18.70 30.17
N MET A 12 -20.15 17.93 30.93
CA MET A 12 -19.68 18.18 32.30
C MET A 12 -19.42 16.86 33.01
N GLY A 13 -18.28 16.77 33.72
CA GLY A 13 -18.07 15.76 34.77
C GLY A 13 -16.68 15.15 34.83
N ALA A 14 -15.63 15.97 34.94
CA ALA A 14 -14.35 15.53 35.49
C ALA A 14 -14.49 15.32 37.00
N GLN A 15 -14.20 14.12 37.50
CA GLN A 15 -13.79 13.90 38.90
C GLN A 15 -12.72 12.81 38.98
N SER A 16 -11.59 13.23 39.51
CA SER A 16 -10.42 12.46 39.95
C SER A 16 -10.70 11.75 41.27
N HIS A 17 -10.32 10.47 41.40
CA HIS A 17 -9.97 9.90 42.71
C HIS A 17 -8.84 8.87 42.55
N ALA A 18 -7.69 9.23 43.11
CA ALA A 18 -6.64 8.32 43.51
C ALA A 18 -7.10 7.52 44.73
N ALA A 19 -6.83 6.22 44.76
CA ALA A 19 -6.88 5.42 45.97
C ALA A 19 -5.89 4.25 45.87
N THR A 20 -4.73 4.47 46.49
CA THR A 20 -3.86 3.47 47.11
C THR A 20 -4.66 2.61 48.09
N VAL A 21 -4.61 1.28 47.97
CA VAL A 21 -4.71 0.38 49.14
C VAL A 21 -3.84 -0.86 48.94
N SER A 22 -3.13 -1.13 50.03
CA SER A 22 -2.18 -2.14 50.44
C SER A 22 -2.46 -3.62 50.14
N ALA A 23 -1.35 -4.34 50.00
CA ALA A 23 -1.21 -5.78 50.20
C ALA A 23 -1.72 -6.25 51.57
N SER A 24 -2.26 -7.46 51.62
CA SER A 24 -2.12 -8.35 52.78
C SER A 24 -2.26 -9.82 52.36
N VAL A 25 -1.61 -10.65 53.16
CA VAL A 25 -1.13 -12.01 52.94
C VAL A 25 -2.16 -13.03 53.42
N THR A 26 -2.14 -14.23 52.83
CA THR A 26 -2.14 -15.57 53.45
C THR A 26 -2.96 -16.56 52.63
N ALA A 27 -2.28 -17.48 51.94
CA ALA A 27 -2.88 -18.70 51.42
C ALA A 27 -2.15 -19.89 52.02
N THR A 28 -2.89 -20.57 52.88
CA THR A 28 -2.54 -21.70 53.73
C THR A 28 -2.11 -22.93 52.94
N ALA A 29 -1.05 -23.57 53.42
CA ALA A 29 -0.60 -24.88 53.00
C ALA A 29 -1.62 -25.98 53.39
N ALA A 30 -1.96 -26.85 52.44
CA ALA A 30 -2.46 -28.19 52.73
C ALA A 30 -2.01 -29.13 51.60
N GLY A 31 -1.04 -29.99 51.92
CA GLY A 31 -0.59 -31.05 51.03
C GLY A 31 -1.53 -32.25 51.04
N ARG A 32 -1.51 -33.01 49.95
CA ARG A 32 -1.46 -34.48 49.88
C ARG A 32 -1.20 -34.85 48.42
N GLY A 33 -0.11 -35.57 48.17
CA GLY A 33 0.30 -36.01 46.84
C GLY A 33 -0.36 -37.31 46.42
N VAL A 34 -0.25 -37.60 45.11
CA VAL A 34 -0.15 -38.97 44.55
C VAL A 34 0.72 -38.86 43.28
N GLY A 35 1.53 -39.90 43.06
CA GLY A 35 2.76 -39.92 42.27
C GLY A 35 2.70 -39.61 40.77
N LEU A 36 3.77 -38.98 40.29
CA LEU A 36 4.18 -39.05 38.89
C LEU A 36 5.27 -40.12 38.74
N GLY A 37 5.04 -41.03 37.79
CA GLY A 37 5.98 -42.03 37.36
C GLY A 37 7.25 -41.41 36.78
N ARG A 38 8.39 -41.94 37.23
CA ARG A 38 9.71 -41.77 36.63
C ARG A 38 9.67 -42.22 35.17
N MET A 39 9.97 -41.31 34.25
CA MET A 39 10.55 -41.66 32.95
C MET A 39 12.00 -41.18 32.96
N ALA A 40 12.88 -42.09 32.52
CA ALA A 40 14.33 -42.04 32.69
C ALA A 40 15.00 -40.82 32.05
N ALA A 41 15.99 -40.27 32.75
CA ALA A 41 16.95 -39.32 32.20
C ALA A 41 17.95 -40.08 31.28
N PRO A 42 18.38 -39.50 30.15
CA PRO A 42 19.33 -40.13 29.25
C PRO A 42 20.76 -40.23 29.84
N ALA A 43 21.44 -41.30 29.44
CA ALA A 43 22.59 -41.96 30.07
C ALA A 43 23.94 -41.21 30.08
N TRP A 44 24.00 -39.90 29.86
CA TRP A 44 25.28 -39.15 29.88
C TRP A 44 25.58 -38.50 31.25
N ALA A 45 24.69 -38.65 32.23
CA ALA A 45 24.71 -37.86 33.46
C ALA A 45 25.44 -38.52 34.66
N VAL A 46 26.12 -39.66 34.51
CA VAL A 46 26.86 -40.27 35.64
C VAL A 46 28.20 -40.82 35.19
N ALA A 47 29.23 -39.99 35.28
CA ALA A 47 30.60 -40.40 35.63
C ALA A 47 31.42 -39.15 35.97
N GLY A 48 31.38 -38.75 37.24
CA GLY A 48 32.41 -37.89 37.81
C GLY A 48 33.67 -38.71 38.11
N GLY A 49 34.82 -38.22 37.65
CA GLY A 49 36.15 -38.60 38.13
C GLY A 49 36.96 -37.32 38.44
N PRO A 50 37.80 -37.30 39.49
CA PRO A 50 38.26 -36.05 40.10
C PRO A 50 39.57 -35.50 39.53
N LEU A 51 39.67 -34.17 39.59
CA LEU A 51 40.87 -33.34 39.78
C LEU A 51 42.04 -33.47 38.79
N ARG A 52 42.12 -32.50 37.88
CA ARG A 52 43.37 -31.73 37.68
C ARG A 52 43.04 -30.25 37.56
N SER A 53 43.30 -29.54 38.65
CA SER A 53 43.38 -28.09 38.70
C SER A 53 44.52 -27.63 37.80
N LEU A 54 44.19 -27.25 36.57
CA LEU A 54 44.96 -26.26 35.84
C LEU A 54 44.12 -24.98 35.89
N ALA A 55 44.37 -24.19 36.94
CA ALA A 55 44.01 -22.79 36.95
C ALA A 55 44.83 -22.12 35.83
N VAL A 56 44.30 -22.16 34.60
CA VAL A 56 44.71 -21.22 33.58
C VAL A 56 44.05 -19.91 33.98
N SER A 57 44.83 -19.06 34.63
CA SER A 57 44.54 -17.64 34.79
C SER A 57 44.31 -17.07 33.39
N VAL A 58 43.06 -17.07 32.92
CA VAL A 58 42.69 -16.32 31.73
C VAL A 58 42.71 -14.86 32.17
N ASP A 59 43.81 -14.19 31.89
CA ASP A 59 43.97 -12.75 32.00
C ASP A 59 42.72 -12.06 31.45
N LYS A 60 41.96 -11.38 32.31
CA LYS A 60 40.80 -10.56 31.93
C LYS A 60 41.17 -9.30 31.13
N ARG A 61 42.36 -9.25 30.51
CA ARG A 61 42.88 -8.07 29.82
C ARG A 61 43.12 -8.23 28.31
N ALA A 62 42.88 -9.40 27.73
CA ALA A 62 42.91 -9.53 26.28
C ALA A 62 41.71 -10.36 25.81
N ALA A 63 40.65 -9.66 25.38
CA ALA A 63 39.67 -10.30 24.51
C ALA A 63 40.43 -10.83 23.28
N PRO A 64 40.25 -12.09 22.85
CA PRO A 64 40.84 -12.54 21.60
C PRO A 64 40.32 -11.60 20.49
N PRO A 65 41.18 -11.11 19.58
CA PRO A 65 40.70 -10.30 18.47
C PRO A 65 39.65 -11.14 17.74
N LEU A 66 38.45 -10.59 17.61
CA LEU A 66 37.37 -11.28 16.93
C LEU A 66 37.88 -11.63 15.52
N HIS A 67 37.53 -12.83 15.05
CA HIS A 67 37.87 -13.22 13.69
C HIS A 67 37.35 -12.14 12.72
N PRO A 68 38.14 -11.65 11.75
CA PRO A 68 37.83 -10.44 10.98
C PRO A 68 36.45 -10.47 10.29
N LEU A 69 35.94 -11.67 9.96
CA LEU A 69 34.59 -11.86 9.43
C LEU A 69 33.47 -11.59 10.43
N LEU A 70 33.66 -11.90 11.72
CA LEU A 70 32.69 -11.64 12.78
C LEU A 70 32.66 -10.15 13.13
N GLU A 71 33.82 -9.50 13.15
CA GLU A 71 33.95 -8.06 13.38
C GLU A 71 33.35 -7.25 12.22
N ALA A 72 33.58 -7.69 10.97
CA ALA A 72 32.89 -7.16 9.79
C ALA A 72 31.38 -7.39 9.85
N ALA A 73 30.91 -8.56 10.31
CA ALA A 73 29.48 -8.83 10.47
C ALA A 73 28.82 -7.95 11.55
N MET A 74 29.51 -7.67 12.66
CA MET A 74 28.99 -6.77 13.70
C MET A 74 29.00 -5.29 13.26
N TYR A 75 29.99 -4.86 12.46
CA TYR A 75 30.02 -3.52 11.86
C TYR A 75 28.95 -3.34 10.78
N ASN A 76 28.70 -4.37 9.96
CA ASN A 76 27.62 -4.40 8.97
C ASN A 76 26.23 -4.42 9.63
N ALA A 77 26.04 -5.18 10.73
CA ALA A 77 24.79 -5.18 11.49
C ALA A 77 24.46 -3.80 12.10
N GLY A 78 25.47 -3.04 12.53
CA GLY A 78 25.31 -1.66 12.99
C GLY A 78 24.92 -0.67 11.88
N GLY A 79 25.41 -0.90 10.66
CA GLY A 79 25.04 -0.16 9.45
C GLY A 79 23.59 -0.43 9.03
N GLU A 80 23.18 -1.70 9.01
CA GLU A 80 21.82 -2.12 8.63
C GLU A 80 20.73 -1.52 9.54
N VAL A 81 20.98 -1.43 10.85
CA VAL A 81 20.03 -0.82 11.80
C VAL A 81 19.93 0.70 11.58
N LYS A 82 21.04 1.38 11.30
CA LYS A 82 21.05 2.82 10.99
C LYS A 82 20.35 3.12 9.66
N GLU A 83 20.62 2.33 8.62
CA GLU A 83 19.92 2.45 7.33
C GLU A 83 18.43 2.22 7.47
N LYS A 84 18.01 1.19 8.21
CA LYS A 84 16.59 0.89 8.44
C LYS A 84 15.89 2.04 9.17
N LYS A 85 16.55 2.65 10.16
CA LYS A 85 16.02 3.82 10.89
C LYS A 85 15.95 5.07 10.00
N GLN A 86 16.93 5.27 9.12
CA GLN A 86 16.91 6.36 8.13
C GLN A 86 15.82 6.16 7.07
N ARG A 87 15.59 4.92 6.61
CA ARG A 87 14.49 4.59 5.68
C ARG A 87 13.12 4.85 6.29
N LEU A 88 12.91 4.48 7.56
CA LEU A 88 11.66 4.78 8.27
C LEU A 88 11.41 6.29 8.36
N ARG A 89 12.44 7.07 8.67
CA ARG A 89 12.34 8.55 8.68
C ARG A 89 12.00 9.12 7.31
N ARG A 90 12.71 8.69 6.25
CA ARG A 90 12.40 9.12 4.87
C ARG A 90 10.96 8.80 4.49
N ALA A 91 10.45 7.63 4.85
CA ALA A 91 9.07 7.25 4.59
C ALA A 91 8.03 8.09 5.35
N GLU A 92 8.38 8.58 6.55
CA GLU A 92 7.53 9.48 7.33
C GLU A 92 7.48 10.90 6.74
N ASP A 93 8.52 11.31 6.02
CA ASP A 93 8.62 12.64 5.39
C ASP A 93 7.84 12.74 4.06
N LEU A 94 7.46 11.60 3.45
CA LEU A 94 6.79 11.58 2.15
C LEU A 94 5.35 12.10 2.24
N LEU A 95 4.99 12.97 1.28
CA LEU A 95 3.62 13.44 1.12
C LEU A 95 2.70 12.26 0.79
N SER A 96 1.59 12.16 1.49
CA SER A 96 0.66 11.04 1.34
C SER A 96 -0.80 11.46 1.32
N ALA A 97 -1.57 10.80 0.45
CA ALA A 97 -3.00 11.03 0.30
C ALA A 97 -3.78 9.74 0.52
N THR A 98 -4.83 9.80 1.34
CA THR A 98 -5.68 8.63 1.64
C THR A 98 -7.09 8.81 1.10
N ALA A 99 -7.62 7.80 0.43
CA ALA A 99 -9.02 7.75 0.03
C ALA A 99 -9.74 6.52 0.59
N HIS A 100 -11.02 6.69 0.89
CA HIS A 100 -11.89 5.65 1.38
C HIS A 100 -13.14 5.49 0.53
N SER A 101 -13.54 4.23 0.32
CA SER A 101 -14.84 3.83 -0.23
C SER A 101 -15.50 2.82 0.70
N ARG A 102 -16.73 3.11 1.13
CA ARG A 102 -17.46 2.34 2.16
C ARG A 102 -18.67 1.64 1.57
N ASN A 103 -19.10 0.56 2.21
CA ASN A 103 -20.31 -0.21 1.85
C ASN A 103 -20.29 -0.78 0.42
N LEU A 104 -19.12 -1.15 -0.08
CA LEU A 104 -19.00 -1.77 -1.39
C LEU A 104 -19.54 -3.20 -1.37
N LYS A 105 -20.38 -3.53 -2.34
CA LYS A 105 -20.90 -4.89 -2.49
C LYS A 105 -19.78 -5.83 -2.93
N GLY A 106 -19.41 -6.80 -2.09
CA GLY A 106 -18.32 -7.73 -2.41
C GLY A 106 -17.83 -8.53 -1.21
N SER A 107 -17.09 -9.61 -1.49
CA SER A 107 -16.38 -10.36 -0.45
C SER A 107 -15.03 -9.68 -0.20
N PRO A 108 -14.68 -9.34 1.06
CA PRO A 108 -13.42 -8.66 1.36
C PRO A 108 -12.21 -9.48 0.89
N TYR A 109 -12.24 -10.81 1.04
CA TYR A 109 -11.18 -11.70 0.56
C TYR A 109 -10.91 -11.60 -0.95
N LYS A 110 -11.98 -11.62 -1.78
CA LYS A 110 -11.83 -11.59 -3.24
C LYS A 110 -11.33 -10.23 -3.73
N MET A 111 -11.74 -9.16 -3.04
CA MET A 111 -11.25 -7.81 -3.27
C MET A 111 -9.77 -7.70 -2.88
N ASN A 112 -9.38 -8.22 -1.71
CA ASN A 112 -8.00 -8.21 -1.22
C ASN A 112 -7.02 -8.89 -2.20
N MET A 113 -7.41 -10.00 -2.83
CA MET A 113 -6.57 -10.65 -3.85
C MET A 113 -6.24 -9.73 -5.04
N LEU A 114 -7.17 -8.86 -5.44
CA LEU A 114 -6.93 -7.89 -6.50
C LEU A 114 -6.14 -6.69 -5.98
N CYS A 115 -6.44 -6.21 -4.79
CA CYS A 115 -5.67 -5.16 -4.13
C CYS A 115 -4.20 -5.54 -3.90
N HIS A 116 -3.91 -6.81 -3.67
CA HIS A 116 -2.55 -7.31 -3.54
C HIS A 116 -1.70 -7.07 -4.80
N GLN A 117 -2.30 -7.14 -5.99
CA GLN A 117 -1.58 -6.96 -7.27
C GLN A 117 -1.17 -5.51 -7.55
N ILE A 118 -1.79 -4.53 -6.88
CA ILE A 118 -1.55 -3.10 -7.13
C ILE A 118 -0.73 -2.43 -6.01
N ARG A 119 -0.49 -3.11 -4.89
CA ARG A 119 0.37 -2.60 -3.82
C ARG A 119 1.81 -2.47 -4.33
N GLY A 120 2.45 -1.34 -4.05
CA GLY A 120 3.81 -1.05 -4.47
C GLY A 120 3.98 -0.66 -5.94
N LYS A 121 2.90 -0.60 -6.74
CA LYS A 121 2.98 -0.16 -8.13
C LYS A 121 2.78 1.35 -8.26
N HIS A 122 3.34 1.94 -9.31
CA HIS A 122 3.00 3.29 -9.73
C HIS A 122 1.50 3.39 -10.07
N VAL A 123 0.91 4.56 -9.85
CA VAL A 123 -0.53 4.79 -10.06
C VAL A 123 -0.97 4.45 -11.48
N LEU A 124 -0.21 4.87 -12.49
CA LEU A 124 -0.54 4.61 -13.90
C LEU A 124 -0.49 3.11 -14.23
N GLN A 125 0.54 2.41 -13.76
CA GLN A 125 0.66 0.96 -13.91
C GLN A 125 -0.47 0.22 -13.17
N ALA A 126 -0.85 0.68 -11.99
CA ALA A 126 -1.95 0.12 -11.23
C ALA A 126 -3.30 0.30 -11.96
N GLN A 127 -3.56 1.46 -12.56
CA GLN A 127 -4.76 1.68 -13.38
C GLN A 127 -4.83 0.70 -14.55
N VAL A 128 -3.74 0.53 -15.30
CA VAL A 128 -3.65 -0.43 -16.41
C VAL A 128 -3.90 -1.86 -15.91
N GLN A 129 -3.24 -2.27 -14.82
CA GLN A 129 -3.44 -3.61 -14.24
C GLN A 129 -4.90 -3.89 -13.86
N LEU A 130 -5.60 -2.87 -13.33
CA LEU A 130 -7.00 -2.99 -12.94
C LEU A 130 -7.94 -3.03 -14.14
N GLN A 131 -7.65 -2.28 -15.21
CA GLN A 131 -8.44 -2.28 -16.44
C GLN A 131 -8.43 -3.65 -17.12
N PHE A 132 -7.28 -4.33 -17.14
CA PHE A 132 -7.10 -5.63 -17.81
C PHE A 132 -7.24 -6.85 -16.89
N SER A 133 -7.73 -6.65 -15.66
CA SER A 133 -7.95 -7.77 -14.76
C SER A 133 -9.13 -8.63 -15.22
N ASN A 134 -8.92 -9.95 -15.29
CA ASN A 134 -9.97 -10.94 -15.59
C ASN A 134 -11.18 -10.90 -14.62
N LYS A 135 -11.02 -10.32 -13.42
CA LYS A 135 -12.14 -10.17 -12.47
C LYS A 135 -13.05 -9.04 -12.93
N GLN A 136 -14.32 -9.31 -13.23
CA GLN A 136 -15.23 -8.28 -13.77
C GLN A 136 -15.81 -7.31 -12.73
N HIS A 137 -16.20 -7.80 -11.54
CA HIS A 137 -17.05 -7.03 -10.61
C HIS A 137 -16.30 -6.15 -9.59
N TYR A 138 -14.99 -6.33 -9.46
CA TYR A 138 -14.16 -5.72 -8.42
C TYR A 138 -13.32 -4.53 -8.91
N PRO A 139 -12.61 -4.61 -10.06
CA PRO A 139 -11.78 -3.51 -10.55
C PRO A 139 -12.48 -2.16 -10.65
N PRO A 140 -13.72 -2.01 -11.18
CA PRO A 140 -14.32 -0.68 -11.32
C PRO A 140 -14.49 0.05 -9.97
N LYS A 141 -14.71 -0.70 -8.87
CA LYS A 141 -14.81 -0.14 -7.51
C LYS A 141 -13.46 0.33 -6.99
N VAL A 142 -12.39 -0.40 -7.31
CA VAL A 142 -11.03 -0.06 -6.90
C VAL A 142 -10.51 1.11 -7.72
N ILE A 143 -10.74 1.11 -9.04
CA ILE A 143 -10.40 2.22 -9.93
C ILE A 143 -11.07 3.51 -9.46
N HIS A 144 -12.37 3.47 -9.13
CA HIS A 144 -13.06 4.64 -8.60
C HIS A 144 -12.43 5.18 -7.31
N CYS A 145 -12.06 4.28 -6.38
CA CYS A 145 -11.39 4.67 -5.14
C CYS A 145 -9.96 5.19 -5.38
N LEU A 146 -9.25 4.64 -6.36
CA LEU A 146 -7.89 5.01 -6.72
C LEU A 146 -7.87 6.39 -7.41
N ASN A 147 -8.77 6.64 -8.36
CA ASN A 147 -8.92 7.95 -9.00
C ASN A 147 -9.32 9.03 -7.99
N LYS A 148 -10.15 8.68 -7.00
CA LYS A 148 -10.46 9.58 -5.88
C LYS A 148 -9.21 9.90 -5.05
N ALA A 149 -8.31 8.94 -4.84
CA ALA A 149 -7.06 9.18 -4.12
C ALA A 149 -6.11 10.09 -4.90
N VAL A 150 -6.02 9.89 -6.23
CA VAL A 150 -5.24 10.76 -7.12
C VAL A 150 -5.74 12.20 -7.06
N ALA A 151 -7.06 12.41 -7.21
CA ALA A 151 -7.64 13.75 -7.11
C ALA A 151 -7.39 14.43 -5.74
N LEU A 152 -7.37 13.65 -4.64
CA LEU A 152 -7.03 14.20 -3.32
C LEU A 152 -5.54 14.54 -3.21
N ALA A 153 -4.65 13.76 -3.83
CA ALA A 153 -3.23 14.06 -3.88
C ALA A 153 -2.96 15.34 -4.69
N GLU A 154 -3.64 15.50 -5.83
CA GLU A 154 -3.58 16.70 -6.66
C GLU A 154 -4.06 17.93 -5.87
N ILE A 155 -5.24 17.87 -5.24
CA ILE A 155 -5.82 19.01 -4.52
C ILE A 155 -5.01 19.39 -3.27
N ASN A 156 -4.54 18.42 -2.50
CA ASN A 156 -3.90 18.70 -1.20
C ASN A 156 -2.40 18.96 -1.32
N HIS A 157 -1.72 18.29 -2.26
CA HIS A 157 -0.26 18.27 -2.36
C HIS A 157 0.27 18.75 -3.70
N GLY A 158 -0.60 19.00 -4.70
CA GLY A 158 -0.16 19.42 -6.05
C GLY A 158 0.61 18.34 -6.81
N LEU A 159 0.53 17.09 -6.39
CA LEU A 159 1.28 15.98 -6.96
C LEU A 159 0.63 15.50 -8.27
N LEU A 160 1.46 15.14 -9.25
CA LEU A 160 1.00 14.59 -10.52
C LEU A 160 0.87 13.06 -10.46
N PRO A 161 -0.03 12.42 -11.25
CA PRO A 161 -0.18 10.97 -11.32
C PRO A 161 1.11 10.13 -11.50
N PRO A 162 2.10 10.51 -12.34
CA PRO A 162 3.34 9.74 -12.49
C PRO A 162 4.27 9.80 -11.28
N GLN A 163 4.12 10.81 -10.40
CA GLN A 163 4.91 10.96 -9.17
C GLN A 163 4.33 10.17 -7.99
N LEU A 164 3.18 9.49 -8.20
CA LEU A 164 2.46 8.79 -7.16
C LEU A 164 2.66 7.27 -7.25
N ARG A 165 2.87 6.66 -6.09
CA ARG A 165 2.90 5.22 -5.91
C ARG A 165 1.80 4.78 -4.95
N VAL A 166 1.29 3.57 -5.16
CA VAL A 166 0.34 2.93 -4.25
C VAL A 166 1.11 2.31 -3.08
N ALA A 167 1.14 3.00 -1.94
CA ALA A 167 1.83 2.51 -0.75
C ALA A 167 1.09 1.36 -0.07
N GLU A 168 -0.18 1.61 0.28
CA GLU A 168 -1.00 0.65 1.02
C GLU A 168 -2.40 0.56 0.43
N VAL A 169 -2.92 -0.67 0.38
CA VAL A 169 -4.32 -0.91 0.02
C VAL A 169 -4.94 -1.85 1.02
N ILE A 170 -5.82 -1.33 1.87
CA ILE A 170 -6.45 -2.07 2.96
C ILE A 170 -7.90 -2.34 2.60
N VAL A 171 -8.31 -3.60 2.76
CA VAL A 171 -9.70 -4.03 2.55
C VAL A 171 -10.28 -4.53 3.86
N ASN A 172 -11.22 -3.78 4.41
CA ASN A 172 -11.90 -4.08 5.66
C ASN A 172 -13.27 -4.71 5.42
N LYS A 173 -13.73 -5.48 6.40
CA LYS A 173 -15.08 -6.03 6.45
C LYS A 173 -16.08 -4.91 6.77
N ALA A 174 -17.15 -4.80 6.00
CA ALA A 174 -18.29 -3.92 6.33
C ALA A 174 -19.44 -4.73 6.95
N LYS A 175 -20.59 -4.09 7.21
CA LYS A 175 -21.78 -4.75 7.76
C LYS A 175 -22.28 -5.83 6.79
N PHE A 176 -22.33 -7.08 7.24
CA PHE A 176 -22.87 -8.18 6.45
C PHE A 176 -24.37 -8.32 6.71
N GLY A 177 -25.16 -8.42 5.64
CA GLY A 177 -26.57 -8.79 5.74
C GLY A 177 -26.71 -10.31 5.94
N LYS A 178 -27.72 -10.73 6.72
CA LYS A 178 -28.10 -12.15 6.85
C LYS A 178 -29.34 -12.40 5.99
N LYS A 179 -29.36 -13.49 5.24
CA LYS A 179 -30.51 -14.00 4.51
C LYS A 179 -30.71 -15.47 4.88
N LEU A 180 -31.95 -15.92 4.97
CA LEU A 180 -32.26 -17.33 5.16
C LEU A 180 -32.04 -18.08 3.84
N ARG A 181 -31.40 -19.24 3.90
CA ARG A 181 -31.22 -20.16 2.78
C ARG A 181 -31.90 -21.47 3.15
N TYR A 182 -32.93 -21.82 2.40
CA TYR A 182 -33.65 -23.08 2.59
C TYR A 182 -32.89 -24.25 1.96
N HIS A 183 -32.98 -25.40 2.60
CA HIS A 183 -32.37 -26.67 2.20
C HIS A 183 -33.41 -27.80 2.28
N ALA A 184 -33.09 -28.96 1.71
CA ALA A 184 -33.95 -30.13 1.76
C ALA A 184 -34.25 -30.59 3.21
N LYS A 185 -35.36 -31.33 3.38
CA LYS A 185 -35.82 -31.87 4.67
C LYS A 185 -36.13 -30.79 5.72
N GLY A 186 -36.69 -29.65 5.32
CA GLY A 186 -37.08 -28.56 6.23
C GLY A 186 -35.92 -27.84 6.92
N ARG A 187 -34.68 -28.02 6.46
CA ARG A 187 -33.49 -27.38 7.06
C ARG A 187 -33.32 -25.96 6.52
N ALA A 188 -32.83 -25.06 7.37
CA ALA A 188 -32.49 -23.70 6.97
C ALA A 188 -31.10 -23.30 7.48
N GLY A 189 -30.32 -22.66 6.60
CA GLY A 189 -29.02 -22.09 6.90
C GLY A 189 -29.03 -20.57 6.73
N VAL A 190 -27.97 -19.88 7.20
CA VAL A 190 -27.84 -18.43 7.05
C VAL A 190 -26.84 -18.10 5.95
N MET A 191 -27.32 -17.54 4.85
CA MET A 191 -26.49 -16.94 3.80
C MET A 191 -26.08 -15.51 4.22
N ARG A 192 -24.80 -15.17 4.02
CA ARG A 192 -24.27 -13.84 4.34
C ARG A 192 -24.09 -13.00 3.07
N MET A 193 -24.81 -11.90 2.97
CA MET A 193 -24.58 -10.85 1.98
C MET A 193 -23.37 -10.01 2.40
N LYS A 194 -22.22 -10.26 1.75
CA LYS A 194 -20.95 -9.62 2.10
C LYS A 194 -20.86 -8.19 1.52
N TYR A 195 -20.27 -7.31 2.31
CA TYR A 195 -19.91 -5.94 1.95
C TYR A 195 -18.50 -5.63 2.47
N CYS A 196 -17.77 -4.74 1.83
CA CYS A 196 -16.42 -4.37 2.24
C CYS A 196 -16.21 -2.86 2.19
N ASN A 197 -15.19 -2.41 2.90
CA ASN A 197 -14.68 -1.04 2.85
C ASN A 197 -13.25 -1.10 2.31
N ILE A 198 -12.87 -0.18 1.44
CA ILE A 198 -11.52 -0.11 0.87
C ILE A 198 -10.91 1.22 1.28
N SER A 199 -9.63 1.18 1.64
CA SER A 199 -8.80 2.34 1.91
C SER A 199 -7.53 2.22 1.07
N ILE A 200 -7.21 3.26 0.29
CA ILE A 200 -6.00 3.34 -0.52
C ILE A 200 -5.19 4.52 0.00
N ARG A 201 -3.92 4.29 0.33
CA ARG A 201 -2.92 5.33 0.61
C ARG A 201 -2.00 5.43 -0.60
N LEU A 202 -1.90 6.63 -1.15
CA LEU A 202 -0.90 7.02 -2.13
C LEU A 202 0.21 7.78 -1.41
N GLU A 203 1.44 7.59 -1.87
CA GLU A 203 2.62 8.31 -1.41
C GLU A 203 3.34 8.87 -2.63
N GLU A 204 4.05 9.97 -2.43
CA GLU A 204 5.07 10.44 -3.35
C GLU A 204 6.18 9.39 -3.52
N ILE A 205 6.71 9.29 -4.73
CA ILE A 205 7.82 8.39 -5.05
C ILE A 205 9.14 9.01 -4.60
N ASP A 206 9.88 8.28 -3.75
CA ASP A 206 11.30 8.54 -3.53
C ASP A 206 12.11 7.94 -4.69
N TRP A 207 12.36 8.75 -5.72
CA TRP A 207 13.08 8.31 -6.91
C TRP A 207 14.49 7.83 -6.61
N ASP A 208 15.17 8.47 -5.67
CA ASP A 208 16.57 8.13 -5.35
C ASP A 208 16.63 6.76 -4.68
N PHE A 209 15.67 6.44 -3.81
CA PHE A 209 15.53 5.12 -3.24
C PHE A 209 15.21 4.06 -4.32
N GLU A 210 14.28 4.36 -5.23
CA GLU A 210 13.87 3.41 -6.27
C GLU A 210 15.03 3.08 -7.22
N ILE A 211 15.77 4.10 -7.67
CA ILE A 211 16.98 3.99 -8.50
C ILE A 211 18.08 3.20 -7.76
N ALA A 212 18.27 3.45 -6.46
CA ALA A 212 19.27 2.73 -5.66
C ALA A 212 18.89 1.28 -5.39
N SER A 213 17.59 0.98 -5.29
CA SER A 213 17.06 -0.37 -5.04
C SER A 213 16.97 -1.26 -6.28
N ALA A 214 17.09 -0.67 -7.47
CA ALA A 214 17.07 -1.38 -8.74
C ALA A 214 18.22 -2.40 -8.80
N TYR A 215 17.89 -3.65 -9.14
CA TYR A 215 18.85 -4.74 -9.24
C TYR A 215 19.52 -4.81 -10.63
N ASP A 216 18.79 -4.41 -11.68
CA ASP A 216 19.25 -4.39 -13.08
C ASP A 216 19.44 -2.97 -13.59
N THR A 217 20.41 -2.79 -14.50
CA THR A 217 20.65 -1.51 -15.20
C THR A 217 19.42 -1.04 -15.97
N ASP A 218 18.70 -1.94 -16.62
CA ASP A 218 17.54 -1.60 -17.45
C ASP A 218 16.41 -1.00 -16.60
N THR A 219 16.17 -1.58 -15.42
CA THR A 219 15.15 -1.07 -14.48
C THR A 219 15.55 0.28 -13.89
N ARG A 220 16.84 0.48 -13.64
CA ARG A 220 17.41 1.74 -13.18
C ARG A 220 17.30 2.82 -14.25
N ASP A 221 17.62 2.51 -15.50
CA ASP A 221 17.51 3.44 -16.61
C ASP A 221 16.06 3.82 -16.91
N ALA A 222 15.13 2.86 -16.78
CA ALA A 222 13.70 3.12 -16.92
C ALA A 222 13.17 4.09 -15.84
N THR A 223 13.58 3.90 -14.58
CA THR A 223 13.17 4.79 -13.47
C THR A 223 13.80 6.19 -13.60
N LEU A 224 15.06 6.28 -14.02
CA LEU A 224 15.70 7.56 -14.36
C LEU A 224 14.98 8.32 -15.46
N ARG A 225 14.55 7.63 -16.53
CA ARG A 225 13.75 8.22 -17.61
C ARG A 225 12.40 8.74 -17.11
N LEU A 226 11.73 8.00 -16.23
CA LEU A 226 10.47 8.44 -15.61
C LEU A 226 10.68 9.69 -14.75
N LYS A 227 11.75 9.72 -13.93
CA LYS A 227 12.15 10.90 -13.14
C LYS A 227 12.36 12.12 -14.05
N GLN A 228 13.20 11.99 -15.07
CA GLN A 228 13.46 13.05 -16.06
C GLN A 228 12.18 13.52 -16.77
N ALA A 229 11.29 12.60 -17.14
CA ALA A 229 10.02 12.93 -17.78
C ALA A 229 9.07 13.70 -16.84
N THR A 230 9.06 13.35 -15.54
CA THR A 230 8.28 14.09 -14.54
C THR A 230 8.84 15.48 -14.27
N GLU A 231 10.16 15.63 -14.17
CA GLU A 231 10.84 16.91 -13.91
C GLU A 231 10.75 17.88 -15.09
N SER A 232 10.82 17.36 -16.33
CA SER A 232 10.72 18.16 -17.55
C SER A 232 9.29 18.61 -17.89
N GLY A 233 8.27 18.19 -17.13
CA GLY A 233 6.84 18.49 -17.42
C GLY A 233 6.28 17.77 -18.67
N ASN A 234 7.12 17.10 -19.45
CA ASN A 234 6.72 16.30 -20.62
C ASN A 234 5.88 15.06 -20.26
N ALA A 235 5.80 14.68 -18.98
CA ALA A 235 4.93 13.60 -18.53
C ALA A 235 3.43 13.84 -18.85
N LEU A 236 2.99 15.09 -19.07
CA LEU A 236 1.63 15.42 -19.53
C LEU A 236 1.38 15.00 -21.00
N GLN A 237 2.43 14.84 -21.81
CA GLN A 237 2.35 14.39 -23.20
C GLN A 237 2.48 12.87 -23.36
N MET A 238 2.86 12.14 -22.29
CA MET A 238 2.60 10.71 -22.23
C MET A 238 1.13 10.48 -21.96
N GLN A 239 0.30 10.75 -22.96
CA GLN A 239 -0.99 10.10 -23.07
C GLN A 239 -0.71 8.61 -22.91
N ALA A 240 -1.26 7.99 -21.86
CA ALA A 240 -1.40 6.53 -21.88
C ALA A 240 -2.00 6.23 -23.26
N PRO A 241 -1.37 5.40 -24.11
CA PRO A 241 -1.95 5.14 -25.42
C PRO A 241 -3.39 4.71 -25.18
N ASP A 242 -4.34 5.20 -25.98
CA ASP A 242 -5.75 4.88 -25.81
C ASP A 242 -5.94 3.36 -25.89
N PHE A 243 -5.80 2.67 -24.76
CA PHE A 243 -5.73 1.21 -24.74
C PHE A 243 -7.09 0.57 -25.01
N ARG A 244 -8.16 1.38 -25.02
CA ARG A 244 -9.45 1.04 -25.63
C ARG A 244 -9.31 0.67 -27.11
N ALA A 245 -8.45 1.35 -27.86
CA ALA A 245 -8.13 1.01 -29.25
C ALA A 245 -7.23 -0.24 -29.32
N VAL A 246 -6.19 -0.30 -28.48
CA VAL A 246 -5.22 -1.41 -28.45
C VAL A 246 -5.86 -2.76 -28.13
N PHE A 247 -6.99 -2.81 -27.41
CA PHE A 247 -7.64 -4.07 -26.99
C PHE A 247 -9.13 -4.23 -27.37
N ALA A 248 -9.67 -3.40 -28.27
CA ALA A 248 -11.03 -3.61 -28.79
C ALA A 248 -11.16 -4.99 -29.51
N PRO A 249 -12.32 -5.67 -29.44
CA PRO A 249 -12.53 -6.92 -30.18
C PRO A 249 -12.37 -6.66 -31.70
N LYS A 250 -11.76 -7.59 -32.45
CA LYS A 250 -11.40 -7.43 -33.89
C LYS A 250 -12.53 -6.87 -34.77
N LYS A 251 -13.80 -7.11 -34.44
CA LYS A 251 -14.97 -6.57 -35.16
C LYS A 251 -15.28 -5.08 -34.90
N ARG A 252 -14.78 -4.47 -33.82
CA ARG A 252 -14.93 -3.04 -33.50
C ARG A 252 -13.68 -2.19 -33.78
N ARG A 253 -12.49 -2.80 -33.92
CA ARG A 253 -11.23 -2.10 -34.23
C ARG A 253 -11.31 -1.31 -35.54
N LYS A 254 -11.83 -1.92 -36.61
CA LYS A 254 -11.97 -1.24 -37.91
C LYS A 254 -12.81 0.03 -37.88
N TYR A 255 -13.83 0.11 -37.00
CA TYR A 255 -14.71 1.27 -36.92
C TYR A 255 -14.13 2.33 -35.98
N LEU A 256 -13.60 1.94 -34.81
CA LEU A 256 -13.00 2.88 -33.86
C LEU A 256 -11.67 3.47 -34.33
N GLU A 257 -10.87 2.72 -35.09
CA GLU A 257 -9.63 3.20 -35.70
C GLU A 257 -9.92 4.16 -36.87
N ALA A 258 -11.01 3.93 -37.62
CA ALA A 258 -11.47 4.83 -38.67
C ALA A 258 -12.05 6.14 -38.11
N ASP A 259 -12.84 6.06 -37.03
CA ASP A 259 -13.43 7.23 -36.37
C ASP A 259 -12.34 8.13 -35.75
N ALA A 260 -11.29 7.53 -35.17
CA ALA A 260 -10.16 8.27 -34.60
C ALA A 260 -9.24 8.88 -35.67
N ALA A 261 -9.00 8.17 -36.78
CA ALA A 261 -8.23 8.70 -37.90
C ALA A 261 -8.95 9.87 -38.59
N ALA A 262 -10.27 9.75 -38.78
CA ALA A 262 -11.09 10.84 -39.33
C ALA A 262 -11.08 12.07 -38.42
N ALA A 263 -11.17 11.88 -37.10
CA ALA A 263 -11.09 13.00 -36.15
C ALA A 263 -9.72 13.71 -36.18
N LEU A 264 -8.62 12.97 -36.33
CA LEU A 264 -7.28 13.56 -36.47
C LEU A 264 -7.11 14.29 -37.81
N GLU A 265 -7.62 13.73 -38.92
CA GLU A 265 -7.61 14.38 -40.22
C GLU A 265 -8.42 15.70 -40.20
N GLU A 266 -9.56 15.72 -39.53
CA GLU A 266 -10.35 16.94 -39.32
C GLU A 266 -9.59 17.98 -38.48
N GLU A 267 -8.93 17.57 -37.40
CA GLU A 267 -8.12 18.48 -36.56
C GLU A 267 -6.89 19.01 -37.33
N HIS A 268 -6.17 18.17 -38.07
CA HIS A 268 -5.06 18.60 -38.93
C HIS A 268 -5.51 19.55 -40.02
N ALA A 269 -6.67 19.31 -40.63
CA ALA A 269 -7.25 20.21 -41.63
C ALA A 269 -7.68 21.56 -40.99
N ARG A 270 -8.22 21.55 -39.78
CA ARG A 270 -8.55 22.78 -39.02
C ARG A 270 -7.31 23.58 -38.67
N VAL A 271 -6.27 22.93 -38.17
CA VAL A 271 -4.99 23.58 -37.84
C VAL A 271 -4.34 24.15 -39.11
N ALA A 272 -4.30 23.40 -40.21
CA ALA A 272 -3.78 23.88 -41.49
C ALA A 272 -4.60 25.06 -42.06
N ALA A 273 -5.93 25.07 -41.86
CA ALA A 273 -6.78 26.18 -42.26
C ALA A 273 -6.52 27.44 -41.41
N LEU A 274 -6.35 27.29 -40.10
CA LEU A 274 -5.99 28.39 -39.19
C LEU A 274 -4.59 28.95 -39.51
N GLU A 275 -3.63 28.08 -39.81
CA GLU A 275 -2.29 28.48 -40.25
C GLU A 275 -2.37 29.23 -41.59
N ALA A 276 -3.16 28.76 -42.54
CA ALA A 276 -3.39 29.44 -43.82
C ALA A 276 -4.12 30.79 -43.68
N GLU A 277 -5.05 30.91 -42.73
CA GLU A 277 -5.72 32.18 -42.40
C GLU A 277 -4.76 33.15 -41.72
N SER A 278 -3.86 32.67 -40.85
CA SER A 278 -2.81 33.47 -40.23
C SER A 278 -1.69 33.89 -41.19
N ALA A 279 -1.52 33.13 -42.28
CA ALA A 279 -0.54 33.39 -43.33
C ALA A 279 -1.06 34.30 -44.47
N LYS A 280 -2.33 34.71 -44.44
CA LYS A 280 -2.82 35.77 -45.33
C LYS A 280 -2.14 37.08 -44.92
N PRO A 281 -1.31 37.70 -45.78
CA PRO A 281 -0.73 38.99 -45.46
C PRO A 281 -1.87 40.00 -45.27
N ALA A 282 -1.74 40.84 -44.24
CA ALA A 282 -2.58 42.00 -44.01
C ALA A 282 -2.34 43.03 -45.13
N GLU A 283 -2.89 42.78 -46.31
CA GLU A 283 -3.18 43.81 -47.30
C GLU A 283 -4.59 44.32 -47.01
N GLU A 284 -4.77 45.63 -47.06
CA GLU A 284 -5.99 46.41 -46.71
C GLU A 284 -6.08 46.94 -45.26
N VAL A 285 -5.06 47.68 -44.79
CA VAL A 285 -5.31 48.87 -43.96
C VAL A 285 -4.27 49.97 -44.27
N GLU A 286 -4.25 50.49 -45.50
CA GLU A 286 -3.82 51.87 -45.77
C GLU A 286 -4.58 52.40 -47.00
N ALA A 287 -5.69 53.10 -46.72
CA ALA A 287 -6.32 54.10 -47.58
C ALA A 287 -6.99 55.14 -46.68
#